data_AF-A0A1X7TFJ0-F1
#
_entry.id   AF-A0A1X7TFJ0-F1
#
_cell.length_a   1.000
_cell.length_b   1.000
_cell.length_c   1.000
_cell.angle_alpha   90.00
_cell.angle_beta   90.00
_cell.angle_gamma   90.00
#
_symmetry.space_group_name_H-M   'P 1'
#
loop_
_entity.id
_entity.type
_entity.pdbx_description
1 polymer ?
#
loop_
_entity_poly.entity_id
_entity_poly.type
_entity_poly.pdbx_seq_one_letter_code
_entity_poly.pdbx_strand_id
1 'polypeptide(L)'
;MSAIVKREEFLVNATGTRRTGLKEILADESLSDISTLSLLGGRDIKEVIGLTEEFETPLTTIKLDIKDLDIVIEELTILNQLPCHIWHDFGLQLGLYQPTLEDINEDNNGDSKKCFRQCMSAWLRGKDKVREKGGPSWSSLATALDKEGKHHIATSIRDKYCQ
;
A
#
# COMPACT_ATOMS: atom_id res chain seq x y z
N MET A 1 66.83 -18.99 11.25
CA MET A 1 66.41 -20.26 11.87
C MET A 1 65.02 -20.08 12.45
N SER A 2 64.14 -21.04 12.18
CA SER A 2 62.70 -21.05 12.44
C SER A 2 62.40 -21.13 13.94
N ALA A 3 61.40 -20.36 14.40
CA ALA A 3 60.79 -20.54 15.71
C ALA A 3 59.29 -20.80 15.49
N ILE A 4 58.96 -22.05 15.22
CA ILE A 4 57.62 -22.62 15.45
C ILE A 4 57.44 -22.59 16.98
N VAL A 5 56.69 -21.62 17.48
CA VAL A 5 56.27 -21.57 18.90
C VAL A 5 54.79 -21.89 18.96
N LYS A 6 54.52 -23.09 19.52
CA LYS A 6 53.26 -23.57 20.08
C LYS A 6 52.01 -23.54 19.18
N ARG A 7 51.65 -24.73 18.69
CA ARG A 7 50.23 -25.12 18.58
C ARG A 7 49.67 -25.21 19.99
N GLU A 8 48.88 -24.22 20.40
CA GLU A 8 47.88 -24.43 21.46
C GLU A 8 46.56 -24.75 20.76
N GLU A 9 46.05 -25.96 20.98
CA GLU A 9 44.68 -26.34 20.62
C GLU A 9 43.73 -25.39 21.34
N PHE A 10 43.06 -24.52 20.61
CA PHE A 10 41.88 -23.85 21.15
C PHE A 10 40.77 -24.87 21.25
N LEU A 11 40.76 -25.58 22.38
CA LEU A 11 39.60 -26.29 22.87
C LEU A 11 38.49 -25.26 23.06
N VAL A 12 37.51 -25.23 22.14
CA VAL A 12 36.25 -24.54 22.36
C VAL A 12 35.57 -25.29 23.49
N ASN A 13 35.69 -24.77 24.70
CA ASN A 13 34.96 -25.24 25.85
C ASN A 13 33.46 -25.01 25.60
N ALA A 14 32.71 -26.09 25.44
CA ALA A 14 31.26 -26.10 25.54
C ALA A 14 30.82 -25.89 27.00
N THR A 15 31.27 -24.79 27.61
CA THR A 15 30.73 -24.31 28.87
C THR A 15 29.73 -23.23 28.52
N GLY A 16 28.47 -23.67 28.37
CA GLY A 16 27.29 -22.82 28.26
C GLY A 16 27.22 -21.88 29.46
N THR A 17 27.89 -20.75 29.34
CA THR A 17 27.71 -19.63 30.25
C THR A 17 26.39 -19.03 29.84
N ARG A 18 25.36 -19.22 30.68
CA ARG A 18 24.04 -18.59 30.51
C ARG A 18 24.28 -17.08 30.35
N ARG A 19 24.25 -16.61 29.11
CA ARG A 19 24.11 -15.20 28.83
C ARG A 19 22.72 -14.82 29.30
N THR A 20 22.68 -14.04 30.36
CA THR A 20 21.49 -13.35 30.84
C THR A 20 20.80 -12.67 29.67
N GLY A 21 19.59 -13.14 29.36
CA GLY A 21 18.63 -12.52 28.45
C GLY A 21 19.07 -12.43 26.99
N LEU A 22 18.83 -13.49 26.20
CA LEU A 22 18.49 -13.25 24.79
C LEU A 22 17.17 -12.51 24.81
N LYS A 23 17.19 -11.20 24.50
CA LYS A 23 15.96 -10.45 24.28
C LYS A 23 15.24 -11.11 23.11
N GLU A 24 14.02 -11.55 23.37
CA GLU A 24 13.05 -11.87 22.33
C GLU A 24 12.98 -10.66 21.39
N ILE A 25 13.16 -10.89 20.09
CA ILE A 25 13.11 -9.82 19.10
C ILE A 25 11.66 -9.34 19.06
N LEU A 26 11.39 -8.23 19.73
CA LEU A 26 10.13 -7.52 19.63
C LEU A 26 10.01 -6.97 18.21
N ALA A 27 8.82 -7.09 17.61
CA ALA A 27 8.57 -6.72 16.22
C ALA A 27 8.72 -5.22 15.91
N ASP A 28 9.07 -4.38 16.90
CA ASP A 28 9.18 -2.93 16.79
C ASP A 28 10.58 -2.36 17.03
N GLU A 29 11.62 -3.20 17.19
CA GLU A 29 13.00 -2.69 17.18
C GLU A 29 13.40 -2.25 15.76
N SER A 30 13.61 -0.94 15.59
CA SER A 30 14.09 -0.33 14.35
C SER A 30 15.43 -0.94 13.92
N LEU A 31 15.44 -1.58 12.75
CA LEU A 31 16.61 -2.15 12.10
C LEU A 31 17.45 -1.11 11.32
N SER A 32 17.42 0.16 11.73
CA SER A 32 18.11 1.26 11.04
C SER A 32 19.63 1.07 10.93
N ASP A 33 20.21 0.25 11.82
CA ASP A 33 21.66 0.11 11.97
C ASP A 33 22.25 -1.09 11.21
N ILE A 34 21.43 -1.84 10.45
CA ILE A 34 21.93 -2.97 9.63
C ILE A 34 22.85 -2.45 8.50
N SER A 35 22.65 -1.22 8.02
CA SER A 35 23.50 -0.61 6.98
C SER A 35 24.97 -0.52 7.38
N THR A 36 25.26 -0.56 8.69
CA THR A 36 26.60 -0.39 9.25
C THR A 36 27.32 -1.73 9.50
N LEU A 37 26.65 -2.87 9.27
CA LEU A 37 27.27 -4.18 9.44
C LEU A 37 28.24 -4.46 8.28
N SER A 38 29.53 -4.20 8.53
CA SER A 38 30.63 -4.31 7.57
C SER A 38 31.05 -5.78 7.30
N LEU A 39 30.09 -6.63 6.93
CA LEU A 39 30.31 -8.03 6.56
C LEU A 39 30.88 -8.19 5.13
N LEU A 40 30.79 -7.14 4.31
CA LEU A 40 31.12 -7.18 2.89
C LEU A 40 32.54 -6.67 2.56
N GLY A 41 33.41 -6.52 3.56
CA GLY A 41 34.79 -6.09 3.36
C GLY A 41 34.93 -4.71 2.73
N GLY A 42 33.99 -3.80 3.03
CA GLY A 42 33.98 -2.43 2.49
C GLY A 42 33.25 -2.25 1.17
N ARG A 43 32.61 -3.30 0.61
CA ARG A 43 31.69 -3.14 -0.52
C ARG A 43 30.33 -2.66 -0.05
N ASP A 44 29.78 -1.69 -0.78
CA ASP A 44 28.42 -1.22 -0.56
C ASP A 44 27.44 -2.36 -0.87
N ILE A 45 26.46 -2.58 0.00
CA ILE A 45 25.50 -3.66 -0.17
C ILE A 45 24.69 -3.51 -1.47
N LYS A 46 24.46 -2.27 -1.93
CA LYS A 46 23.78 -1.94 -3.19
C LYS A 46 24.56 -2.45 -4.41
N GLU A 47 25.89 -2.42 -4.33
CA GLU A 47 26.77 -2.91 -5.39
C GLU A 47 26.73 -4.44 -5.48
N VAL A 48 26.64 -5.12 -4.33
CA VAL A 48 26.57 -6.60 -4.26
C VAL A 48 25.23 -7.14 -4.77
N ILE A 49 24.13 -6.42 -4.52
CA ILE A 49 22.77 -6.83 -4.94
C ILE A 49 22.37 -6.34 -6.33
N GLY A 50 23.19 -5.53 -7.01
CA GLY A 50 22.92 -5.07 -8.37
C GLY A 50 21.62 -4.25 -8.50
N LEU A 51 21.20 -3.54 -7.45
CA LEU A 51 20.03 -2.67 -7.48
C LEU A 51 20.47 -1.27 -7.90
N THR A 52 20.44 -1.01 -9.21
CA THR A 52 20.46 0.34 -9.74
C THR A 52 19.02 0.80 -9.92
N GLU A 53 18.45 1.46 -8.92
CA GLU A 53 17.45 2.54 -9.05
C GLU A 53 16.92 2.94 -7.65
N GLU A 54 16.98 4.25 -7.40
CA GLU A 54 16.25 5.07 -6.42
C GLU A 54 15.69 4.37 -5.17
N PHE A 55 16.47 4.40 -4.10
CA PHE A 55 15.92 4.38 -2.73
C PHE A 55 15.31 5.75 -2.42
N GLU A 56 14.23 6.10 -3.12
CA GLU A 56 13.20 7.00 -2.62
C GLU A 56 12.02 6.09 -2.28
N THR A 57 11.86 5.72 -1.00
CA THR A 57 10.60 5.12 -0.57
C THR A 57 9.73 6.20 0.04
N PRO A 58 8.80 6.80 -0.70
CA PRO A 58 7.50 7.11 -0.16
C PRO A 58 6.63 5.89 -0.42
N LEU A 59 5.98 5.36 0.62
CA LEU A 59 4.92 4.36 0.55
C LEU A 59 4.24 4.39 -0.84
N THR A 60 4.56 3.43 -1.71
CA THR A 60 3.91 3.35 -3.02
C THR A 60 2.48 2.96 -2.74
N THR A 61 1.65 3.98 -2.51
CA THR A 61 0.21 3.85 -2.43
C THR A 61 -0.17 3.19 -3.74
N ILE A 62 -0.66 1.94 -3.68
CA ILE A 62 -1.06 1.19 -4.87
C ILE A 62 -2.04 2.08 -5.63
N LYS A 63 -1.56 2.61 -6.75
CA LYS A 63 -2.32 3.55 -7.57
C LYS A 63 -3.17 2.73 -8.50
N LEU A 64 -4.48 2.89 -8.37
CA LEU A 64 -5.45 2.26 -9.25
C LEU A 64 -5.45 2.97 -10.60
N ASP A 65 -5.60 2.19 -11.65
CA ASP A 65 -5.71 2.67 -13.02
C ASP A 65 -7.03 2.21 -13.67
N ILE A 66 -7.31 2.67 -14.90
CA ILE A 66 -8.57 2.38 -15.59
C ILE A 66 -8.80 0.87 -15.86
N LYS A 67 -7.73 0.08 -15.89
CA LYS A 67 -7.77 -1.38 -16.05
C LYS A 67 -8.29 -2.08 -14.81
N ASP A 68 -8.20 -1.44 -13.64
CA ASP A 68 -8.71 -1.98 -12.37
C ASP A 68 -10.22 -1.73 -12.18
N LEU A 69 -10.91 -1.21 -13.20
CA LEU A 69 -12.34 -0.89 -13.11
C LEU A 69 -13.18 -2.11 -12.75
N ASP A 70 -12.86 -3.30 -13.28
CA ASP A 70 -13.57 -4.53 -12.94
C ASP A 70 -13.38 -4.89 -11.46
N ILE A 71 -12.14 -4.84 -10.95
CA ILE A 71 -11.79 -5.11 -9.54
C ILE A 71 -12.51 -4.13 -8.61
N VAL A 72 -12.47 -2.83 -8.92
CA VAL A 72 -13.15 -1.80 -8.11
C VAL A 72 -14.66 -2.01 -8.08
N ILE A 73 -15.27 -2.35 -9.22
CA ILE A 73 -16.72 -2.62 -9.28
C ILE A 73 -17.08 -3.89 -8.51
N GLU A 74 -16.30 -4.96 -8.64
CA GLU A 74 -16.51 -6.20 -7.89
C GLU A 74 -16.43 -5.96 -6.38
N GLU A 75 -15.38 -5.29 -5.91
CA GLU A 75 -15.21 -4.97 -4.49
C GLU A 75 -16.37 -4.14 -3.95
N LEU A 76 -16.74 -3.04 -4.62
CA LEU A 76 -17.80 -2.18 -4.12
C LEU A 76 -19.18 -2.84 -4.18
N THR A 77 -19.50 -3.58 -5.24
CA THR A 77 -20.87 -4.06 -5.48
C THR A 77 -21.11 -5.50 -5.06
N ILE A 78 -20.25 -6.45 -5.44
CA ILE A 78 -20.47 -7.88 -5.20
C ILE A 78 -20.05 -8.22 -3.77
N LEU A 79 -18.86 -7.78 -3.37
CA LEU A 79 -18.27 -8.15 -2.10
C LEU A 79 -18.80 -7.31 -0.93
N ASN A 80 -19.04 -6.02 -1.17
CA ASN A 80 -19.49 -5.09 -0.12
C ASN A 80 -20.93 -4.56 -0.31
N GLN A 81 -21.66 -5.00 -1.34
CA GLN A 81 -23.09 -4.68 -1.53
C GLN A 81 -23.43 -3.18 -1.52
N LEU A 82 -22.51 -2.33 -1.99
CA LEU A 82 -22.74 -0.90 -2.10
C LEU A 82 -23.89 -0.63 -3.09
N PRO A 83 -24.97 0.06 -2.68
CA PRO A 83 -26.08 0.35 -3.58
C PRO A 83 -25.67 1.32 -4.70
N CYS A 84 -25.82 0.92 -5.97
CA CYS A 84 -25.38 1.75 -7.10
C CYS A 84 -26.09 3.11 -7.21
N HIS A 85 -27.26 3.32 -6.60
CA HIS A 85 -27.98 4.59 -6.68
C HIS A 85 -27.28 5.74 -5.93
N ILE A 86 -26.33 5.46 -5.03
CA ILE A 86 -25.57 6.50 -4.31
C ILE A 86 -24.45 7.13 -5.15
N TRP A 87 -24.29 6.70 -6.41
CA TRP A 87 -23.16 7.05 -7.27
C TRP A 87 -22.92 8.56 -7.38
N HIS A 88 -23.98 9.36 -7.34
CA HIS A 88 -23.89 10.80 -7.52
C HIS A 88 -23.18 11.46 -6.33
N ASP A 89 -23.71 11.28 -5.12
CA ASP A 89 -23.13 11.85 -3.89
C ASP A 89 -21.75 11.28 -3.62
N PHE A 90 -21.59 9.97 -3.85
CA PHE A 90 -20.29 9.31 -3.73
C PHE A 90 -19.26 9.87 -4.73
N GLY A 91 -19.67 10.13 -5.98
CA GLY A 91 -18.83 10.78 -6.99
C GLY A 91 -18.33 12.16 -6.56
N LEU A 92 -19.15 12.95 -5.86
CA LEU A 92 -18.75 14.24 -5.30
C LEU A 92 -17.66 14.08 -4.22
N GLN A 93 -17.77 13.06 -3.35
CA GLN A 93 -16.73 12.78 -2.34
C GLN A 93 -15.39 12.39 -2.96
N LEU A 94 -15.46 11.61 -4.04
CA LEU A 94 -14.30 11.17 -4.82
C LEU A 94 -13.62 12.30 -5.58
N GLY A 95 -14.28 13.44 -5.72
CA GLY A 95 -13.72 14.62 -6.36
C GLY A 95 -14.20 14.88 -7.78
N LEU A 96 -15.27 14.23 -8.22
CA LEU A 96 -15.94 14.60 -9.47
C LEU A 96 -16.79 15.85 -9.25
N TYR A 97 -16.89 16.68 -10.28
CA TYR A 97 -17.76 17.85 -10.25
C TYR A 97 -19.18 17.50 -10.67
N GLN A 98 -20.13 18.31 -10.20
CA GLN A 98 -21.54 18.15 -10.53
C GLN A 98 -21.81 18.12 -12.05
N PRO A 99 -21.23 19.00 -12.90
CA PRO A 99 -21.40 18.89 -14.35
C PRO A 99 -20.95 17.54 -14.93
N THR A 100 -19.80 17.02 -14.47
CA THR A 100 -19.31 15.69 -14.89
C THR A 100 -20.28 14.57 -14.53
N LEU A 101 -20.93 14.68 -13.35
CA LEU A 101 -21.92 13.70 -12.91
C LEU A 101 -23.24 13.84 -13.67
N GLU A 102 -23.67 15.06 -13.97
CA GLU A 102 -24.85 15.35 -14.80
C GLU A 102 -24.68 14.77 -16.21
N ASP A 103 -23.53 14.99 -16.85
CA ASP A 103 -23.19 14.38 -18.14
C ASP A 103 -23.27 12.84 -18.08
N ILE A 104 -22.73 12.22 -17.02
CA ILE A 104 -22.83 10.78 -16.80
C ILE A 104 -24.29 10.32 -16.68
N ASN A 105 -25.13 11.09 -15.98
CA ASN A 105 -26.54 10.76 -15.80
C ASN A 105 -27.29 10.78 -17.14
N GLU A 106 -27.08 11.82 -17.93
CA GLU A 106 -27.70 12.01 -19.24
C GLU A 106 -27.28 10.92 -20.23
N ASP A 107 -25.97 10.65 -20.35
CA ASP A 107 -25.41 9.64 -21.26
C ASP A 107 -25.91 8.22 -20.98
N ASN A 108 -26.34 7.96 -19.74
CA ASN A 108 -26.77 6.64 -19.29
C ASN A 108 -28.28 6.54 -19.03
N ASN A 109 -29.06 7.55 -19.45
CA ASN A 109 -30.51 7.62 -19.27
C ASN A 109 -30.96 7.42 -17.80
N GLY A 110 -30.16 7.87 -16.84
CA GLY A 110 -30.44 7.69 -15.40
C GLY A 110 -30.33 6.26 -14.86
N ASP A 111 -29.82 5.30 -15.64
CA ASP A 111 -29.58 3.93 -15.15
C ASP A 111 -28.49 3.94 -14.07
N SER A 112 -28.87 3.73 -12.81
CA SER A 112 -27.94 3.84 -11.68
C SER A 112 -26.75 2.88 -11.75
N LYS A 113 -26.90 1.69 -12.35
CA LYS A 113 -25.78 0.74 -12.46
C LYS A 113 -24.77 1.20 -13.51
N LYS A 114 -25.26 1.71 -14.64
CA LYS A 114 -24.40 2.28 -15.69
C LYS A 114 -23.74 3.57 -15.22
N CYS A 115 -24.49 4.46 -14.58
CA CYS A 115 -23.95 5.69 -13.99
C CYS A 115 -22.88 5.40 -12.94
N PHE A 116 -23.11 4.44 -12.04
CA PHE A 116 -22.10 4.02 -11.06
C PHE A 116 -20.81 3.53 -11.72
N ARG A 117 -20.92 2.70 -12.77
CA ARG A 117 -19.74 2.23 -13.53
C ARG A 117 -18.98 3.39 -14.19
N GLN A 118 -19.69 4.34 -14.82
CA GLN A 118 -19.07 5.50 -15.44
C GLN A 118 -18.46 6.46 -14.41
N CYS A 119 -19.09 6.61 -13.25
CA CYS A 119 -18.55 7.37 -12.11
C CYS A 119 -17.20 6.78 -11.65
N MET A 120 -17.12 5.47 -11.44
CA MET A 120 -15.85 4.82 -11.07
C MET A 120 -14.80 4.95 -12.19
N SER A 121 -15.21 4.84 -13.45
CA SER A 121 -14.32 5.06 -14.60
C SER A 121 -13.76 6.48 -14.65
N ALA A 122 -14.59 7.50 -14.39
CA ALA A 122 -14.18 8.90 -14.32
C ALA A 122 -13.19 9.15 -13.17
N TRP A 123 -13.46 8.55 -12.00
CA TRP A 123 -12.56 8.61 -10.85
C TRP A 123 -11.20 7.94 -11.13
N LEU A 124 -11.16 6.74 -11.72
CA LEU A 124 -9.92 6.05 -12.09
C LEU A 124 -9.09 6.81 -13.13
N ARG A 125 -9.75 7.56 -14.01
CA ARG A 125 -9.06 8.48 -14.95
C ARG A 125 -8.53 9.76 -14.28
N GLY A 126 -8.87 9.98 -13.01
CA GLY A 126 -8.45 11.15 -12.25
C GLY A 126 -9.04 12.46 -12.77
N LYS A 127 -10.28 12.43 -13.27
CA LYS A 127 -10.99 13.64 -13.73
C LYS A 127 -11.15 14.66 -12.59
N ASP A 128 -11.38 15.92 -12.95
CA ASP A 128 -11.72 16.99 -12.01
C ASP A 128 -10.70 17.09 -10.85
N LYS A 129 -11.19 17.24 -9.61
CA LYS A 129 -10.35 17.35 -8.39
C LYS A 129 -10.01 15.99 -7.77
N VAL A 130 -10.13 14.88 -8.49
CA VAL A 130 -9.82 13.54 -7.95
C VAL A 130 -8.37 13.47 -7.44
N ARG A 131 -7.43 14.08 -8.16
CA ARG A 131 -6.01 14.13 -7.74
C ARG A 131 -5.82 14.90 -6.43
N GLU A 132 -6.55 15.99 -6.23
CA GLU A 132 -6.54 16.76 -4.98
C GLU A 132 -7.17 16.01 -3.81
N LYS A 133 -8.04 15.02 -4.11
CA LYS A 133 -8.64 14.10 -3.14
C LYS A 133 -7.80 12.85 -2.86
N GLY A 134 -6.52 12.85 -3.24
CA GLY A 134 -5.61 11.71 -3.04
C GLY A 134 -5.52 10.75 -4.24
N GLY A 135 -6.14 11.10 -5.37
CA GLY A 135 -6.09 10.30 -6.59
C GLY A 135 -6.88 9.00 -6.52
N PRO A 136 -6.81 8.16 -7.56
CA PRO A 136 -7.43 6.84 -7.56
C PRO A 136 -6.58 5.84 -6.76
N SER A 137 -6.92 5.64 -5.48
CA SER A 137 -6.28 4.68 -4.58
C SER A 137 -7.32 4.04 -3.67
N TRP A 138 -7.00 2.87 -3.11
CA TRP A 138 -7.88 2.23 -2.13
C TRP A 138 -8.07 3.08 -0.87
N SER A 139 -7.04 3.79 -0.43
CA SER A 139 -7.10 4.67 0.74
C SER A 139 -8.02 5.89 0.52
N SER A 140 -7.93 6.54 -0.64
CA SER A 140 -8.83 7.66 -0.99
C SER A 140 -10.27 7.19 -1.20
N LEU A 141 -10.46 6.00 -1.78
CA LEU A 141 -11.77 5.36 -1.93
C LEU A 141 -12.42 5.09 -0.56
N ALA A 142 -11.67 4.47 0.37
CA ALA A 142 -12.14 4.22 1.74
C ALA A 142 -12.47 5.53 2.48
N THR A 143 -11.65 6.56 2.29
CA THR A 143 -11.91 7.90 2.87
C THR A 143 -13.19 8.53 2.32
N ALA A 144 -13.48 8.36 1.03
CA ALA A 144 -14.73 8.83 0.44
C ALA A 144 -15.94 8.03 0.96
N LEU A 145 -15.79 6.71 1.15
CA LEU A 145 -16.84 5.86 1.71
C LEU A 145 -17.19 6.25 3.15
N ASP A 146 -16.21 6.62 3.98
CA ASP A 146 -16.48 7.14 5.32
C ASP A 146 -17.30 8.44 5.29
N LYS A 147 -17.01 9.33 4.34
CA LYS A 147 -17.78 10.57 4.17
C LYS A 147 -19.22 10.31 3.72
N GLU A 148 -19.44 9.24 2.96
CA GLU A 148 -20.78 8.73 2.62
C GLU A 148 -21.42 7.85 3.71
N GLY A 149 -20.80 7.74 4.89
CA GLY A 149 -21.32 6.95 6.01
C GLY A 149 -21.26 5.42 5.77
N LYS A 150 -20.48 4.96 4.79
CA LYS A 150 -20.28 3.53 4.46
C LYS A 150 -19.09 2.95 5.23
N HIS A 151 -19.05 3.20 6.55
CA HIS A 151 -17.92 2.88 7.42
C HIS A 151 -17.49 1.39 7.35
N HIS A 152 -18.44 0.47 7.35
CA HIS A 152 -18.12 -0.97 7.28
C HIS A 152 -17.40 -1.36 5.99
N ILE A 153 -17.77 -0.73 4.86
CA ILE A 153 -17.13 -0.95 3.55
C ILE A 153 -15.76 -0.29 3.53
N ALA A 154 -15.65 0.93 4.07
CA ALA A 154 -14.38 1.63 4.20
C ALA A 154 -13.35 0.82 5.02
N THR A 155 -13.77 0.26 6.16
CA THR A 155 -12.94 -0.65 6.97
C THR A 155 -12.53 -1.90 6.19
N SER A 156 -13.48 -2.58 5.56
CA SER A 156 -13.21 -3.77 4.72
C SER A 156 -12.14 -3.50 3.65
N ILE A 157 -12.22 -2.36 2.95
CA ILE A 157 -11.24 -1.95 1.95
C ILE A 157 -9.87 -1.68 2.57
N ARG A 158 -9.82 -0.98 3.71
CA ARG A 158 -8.54 -0.69 4.38
C ARG A 158 -7.84 -1.96 4.83
N ASP A 159 -8.58 -2.86 5.45
CA ASP A 159 -8.05 -4.12 5.96
C ASP A 159 -7.46 -4.98 4.84
N LYS A 160 -8.06 -4.95 3.64
CA LYS A 160 -7.59 -5.70 2.47
C LYS A 160 -6.42 -5.04 1.74
N TYR A 161 -6.43 -3.72 1.57
CA TYR A 161 -5.61 -3.05 0.55
C TYR A 161 -4.69 -1.94 1.04
N CYS A 162 -4.82 -1.50 2.30
CA CYS A 162 -4.10 -0.34 2.82
C CYS A 162 -3.09 -0.69 3.93
N GLN A 163 -2.59 -1.92 3.96
CA GLN A 163 -1.61 -2.41 4.94
C GLN A 163 -0.19 -1.91 4.65
#